data_AF-A0A1D2SET8-F1
#
_entry.id   AF-A0A1D2SET8-F1
#
_cell.length_a   1.000
_cell.length_b   1.000
_cell.length_c   1.000
_cell.angle_alpha   90.00
_cell.angle_beta   90.00
_cell.angle_gamma   90.00
#
_symmetry.space_group_name_H-M   'P 1'
#
loop_
_entity.id
_entity.type
_entity.pdbx_description
1 polymer ?
#
loop_
_entity_poly.entity_id
_entity_poly.type
_entity_poly.pdbx_seq_one_letter_code
_entity_poly.pdbx_strand_id
1 'polypeptide(L)'
;MESITDYMQQDHDLIDGIAERAAAAAAAGDLAGMERDGALFLQRLERHIEMEENLLFPAFEERTGMTAAGPSVQMRAEHEQMQGILQQMRDAIAAKDAAGWQRASQALLEVLVPHNLKEEQMMYPMLDDAMGPDAGALLAEVKEMAA
;
A
#
# COMPACT_ATOMS: atom_id res chain seq x y z
N MET A 1 -22.57 -5.19 5.50
CA MET A 1 -21.76 -4.09 6.05
C MET A 1 -20.37 -4.32 5.49
N GLU A 2 -19.76 -3.32 4.88
CA GLU A 2 -18.40 -3.43 4.35
C GLU A 2 -17.43 -3.68 5.51
N SER A 3 -16.51 -4.64 5.36
CA SER A 3 -15.46 -4.95 6.34
C SER A 3 -14.20 -4.13 6.08
N ILE A 4 -13.23 -4.18 7.01
CA ILE A 4 -11.92 -3.56 6.76
C ILE A 4 -11.21 -4.30 5.63
N THR A 5 -11.29 -5.63 5.62
CA THR A 5 -10.77 -6.47 4.52
C THR A 5 -11.32 -6.03 3.16
N ASP A 6 -12.65 -5.88 3.03
CA ASP A 6 -13.27 -5.50 1.75
C ASP A 6 -12.78 -4.13 1.28
N TYR A 7 -12.65 -3.16 2.18
CA TYR A 7 -12.25 -1.80 1.84
C TYR A 7 -10.77 -1.70 1.46
N MET A 8 -9.89 -2.32 2.25
CA MET A 8 -8.45 -2.26 1.99
C MET A 8 -8.06 -3.02 0.72
N GLN A 9 -8.71 -4.16 0.43
CA GLN A 9 -8.51 -4.87 -0.83
C GLN A 9 -8.98 -4.05 -2.05
N GLN A 10 -10.10 -3.32 -1.93
CA GLN A 10 -10.50 -2.39 -2.98
C GLN A 10 -9.48 -1.26 -3.18
N ASP A 11 -8.84 -0.78 -2.11
CA ASP A 11 -7.78 0.23 -2.22
C ASP A 11 -6.53 -0.33 -2.90
N HIS A 12 -6.17 -1.60 -2.65
CA HIS A 12 -5.14 -2.31 -3.43
C HIS A 12 -5.47 -2.34 -4.92
N ASP A 13 -6.67 -2.78 -5.29
CA ASP A 13 -7.11 -2.83 -6.69
C ASP A 13 -7.01 -1.45 -7.38
N LEU A 14 -7.36 -0.39 -6.64
CA LEU A 14 -7.27 0.99 -7.14
C LEU A 14 -5.81 1.42 -7.33
N ILE A 15 -4.93 1.12 -6.38
CA ILE A 15 -3.50 1.43 -6.42
C ILE A 15 -2.83 0.68 -7.58
N ASP A 16 -3.12 -0.61 -7.73
CA ASP A 16 -2.61 -1.45 -8.82
C ASP A 16 -3.05 -0.90 -10.18
N GLY A 17 -4.32 -0.52 -10.33
CA GLY A 17 -4.80 0.11 -11.55
C GLY A 17 -4.11 1.44 -11.88
N ILE A 18 -3.61 2.19 -10.89
CA ILE A 18 -2.79 3.40 -11.13
C ILE A 18 -1.37 3.00 -11.55
N ALA A 19 -0.78 2.01 -10.89
CA ALA A 19 0.55 1.49 -11.22
C ALA A 19 0.61 0.96 -12.65
N GLU A 20 -0.39 0.21 -13.08
CA GLU A 20 -0.51 -0.32 -14.44
C GLU A 20 -0.56 0.80 -15.49
N ARG A 21 -1.31 1.89 -15.23
CA ARG A 21 -1.34 3.04 -16.14
C ARG A 21 0.01 3.74 -16.23
N ALA A 22 0.70 3.94 -15.11
CA ALA A 22 2.04 4.52 -15.08
C ALA A 22 3.05 3.66 -15.85
N ALA A 23 3.00 2.33 -15.66
CA ALA A 23 3.85 1.37 -16.37
C ALA A 23 3.57 1.36 -17.88
N ALA A 24 2.29 1.40 -18.28
CA ALA A 24 1.89 1.48 -19.68
C ALA A 24 2.37 2.79 -20.33
N ALA A 25 2.24 3.93 -19.64
CA ALA A 25 2.73 5.21 -20.13
C ALA A 25 4.26 5.20 -20.31
N ALA A 26 5.01 4.68 -19.33
CA ALA A 26 6.45 4.52 -19.43
C ALA A 26 6.86 3.62 -20.62
N ALA A 27 6.17 2.50 -20.82
CA ALA A 27 6.41 1.58 -21.94
C ALA A 27 6.09 2.21 -23.31
N ALA A 28 5.11 3.10 -23.36
CA ALA A 28 4.75 3.86 -24.57
C ALA A 28 5.67 5.07 -24.83
N GLY A 29 6.59 5.38 -23.92
CA GLY A 29 7.41 6.60 -23.97
C GLY A 29 6.62 7.88 -23.66
N ASP A 30 5.41 7.76 -23.11
CA ASP A 30 4.61 8.88 -22.63
C ASP A 30 5.11 9.33 -21.25
N LEU A 31 6.13 10.19 -21.28
CA LEU A 31 6.75 10.71 -20.06
C LEU A 31 5.79 11.55 -19.21
N ALA A 32 4.84 12.25 -19.84
CA ALA A 32 3.86 13.05 -19.11
C ALA A 32 2.81 12.16 -18.42
N GLY A 33 2.37 11.10 -19.09
CA GLY A 33 1.51 10.07 -18.50
C GLY A 33 2.20 9.34 -17.35
N MET A 34 3.46 8.95 -17.52
CA MET A 34 4.28 8.31 -16.49
C MET A 34 4.43 9.22 -15.26
N GLU A 35 4.77 10.50 -15.45
CA GLU A 35 4.89 11.47 -14.36
C GLU A 35 3.55 11.63 -13.61
N ARG A 36 2.45 11.81 -14.34
CA ARG A 36 1.11 12.00 -13.74
C ARG A 36 0.64 10.78 -12.95
N ASP A 37 0.56 9.62 -13.58
CA ASP A 37 0.05 8.42 -12.93
C ASP A 37 1.08 7.85 -11.94
N GLY A 38 2.38 7.99 -12.20
CA GLY A 38 3.44 7.55 -11.30
C GLY A 38 3.48 8.35 -10.00
N ALA A 39 3.35 9.68 -10.07
CA ALA A 39 3.24 10.51 -8.86
C ALA A 39 1.97 10.19 -8.06
N LEU A 40 0.84 9.94 -8.75
CA LEU A 40 -0.40 9.54 -8.10
C LEU A 40 -0.28 8.17 -7.43
N PHE A 41 0.36 7.20 -8.08
CA PHE A 41 0.63 5.87 -7.51
C PHE A 41 1.42 5.99 -6.21
N LEU A 42 2.54 6.72 -6.24
CA LEU A 42 3.40 6.90 -5.06
C LEU A 42 2.63 7.55 -3.91
N GLN A 43 1.84 8.59 -4.20
CA GLN A 43 1.02 9.26 -3.19
C GLN A 43 -0.03 8.32 -2.59
N ARG A 44 -0.73 7.52 -3.41
CA ARG A 44 -1.78 6.61 -2.93
C ARG A 44 -1.20 5.46 -2.12
N LEU A 45 -0.09 4.87 -2.56
CA LEU A 45 0.58 3.80 -1.81
C LEU A 45 1.11 4.30 -0.47
N GLU A 46 1.72 5.49 -0.41
CA GLU A 46 2.16 6.06 0.87
C GLU A 46 0.98 6.32 1.81
N ARG A 47 -0.13 6.86 1.28
CA ARG A 47 -1.34 7.08 2.08
C ARG A 47 -1.91 5.76 2.60
N HIS A 48 -1.87 4.71 1.78
CA HIS A 48 -2.27 3.36 2.18
C HIS A 48 -1.46 2.87 3.38
N ILE A 49 -0.13 2.88 3.23
CA ILE A 49 0.81 2.50 4.29
C ILE A 49 0.60 3.35 5.56
N GLU A 50 0.32 4.65 5.42
CA GLU A 50 0.02 5.50 6.57
C GLU A 50 -1.21 5.01 7.33
N MET A 51 -2.30 4.61 6.64
CA MET A 51 -3.52 4.11 7.28
C MET A 51 -3.22 2.84 8.07
N GLU A 52 -2.37 1.98 7.51
CA GLU A 52 -1.97 0.76 8.15
C GLU A 52 -1.11 1.01 9.38
N GLU A 53 -0.02 1.76 9.24
CA GLU A 53 0.97 1.93 10.30
C GLU A 53 0.48 2.81 11.44
N ASN A 54 -0.35 3.81 11.16
CA ASN A 54 -0.78 4.79 12.16
C ASN A 54 -2.14 4.48 12.78
N LEU A 55 -2.94 3.60 12.15
CA LEU A 55 -4.29 3.30 12.62
C LEU A 55 -4.56 1.80 12.74
N LEU A 56 -4.46 1.04 11.65
CA LEU A 56 -4.86 -0.38 11.66
C LEU A 56 -3.94 -1.26 12.50
N PHE A 57 -2.62 -1.15 12.31
CA PHE A 57 -1.65 -1.95 13.04
C PHE A 57 -1.63 -1.60 14.54
N PRO A 58 -1.68 -0.32 14.97
CA PRO A 58 -1.85 0.02 16.38
C PRO A 58 -3.12 -0.54 16.99
N ALA A 59 -4.27 -0.45 16.30
CA ALA A 59 -5.53 -1.01 16.79
C ALA A 59 -5.45 -2.54 16.93
N PHE A 60 -4.87 -3.23 15.95
CA PHE A 60 -4.61 -4.66 16.02
C PHE A 60 -3.74 -5.03 17.24
N GLU A 61 -2.65 -4.30 17.44
CA GLU A 61 -1.69 -4.53 18.52
C GLU A 61 -2.31 -4.29 19.90
N GLU A 62 -3.10 -3.22 20.06
CA GLU A 62 -3.82 -2.93 21.30
C GLU A 62 -4.80 -4.05 21.66
N ARG A 63 -5.49 -4.61 20.66
CA ARG A 63 -6.50 -5.65 20.87
C ARG A 63 -5.93 -7.03 21.12
N THR A 64 -4.83 -7.37 20.44
CA THR A 64 -4.24 -8.72 20.49
C THR A 64 -3.07 -8.83 21.47
N GLY A 65 -2.43 -7.71 21.83
CA GLY A 65 -1.19 -7.67 22.60
C GLY A 65 0.05 -8.08 21.80
N MET A 66 -0.06 -8.29 20.48
CA MET A 66 1.02 -8.77 19.60
C MET A 66 1.98 -7.64 19.17
N THR A 67 2.65 -7.00 20.13
CA THR A 67 3.46 -5.79 19.88
C THR A 67 4.93 -6.06 19.55
N ALA A 68 5.51 -7.17 20.04
CA ALA A 68 6.94 -7.48 19.86
C ALA A 68 7.21 -8.55 18.79
N ALA A 69 6.16 -9.26 18.38
CA ALA A 69 6.18 -10.26 17.32
C ALA A 69 4.76 -10.40 16.77
N GLY A 70 4.62 -10.52 15.45
CA GLY A 70 3.31 -10.63 14.83
C GLY A 70 3.29 -10.14 13.39
N PRO A 71 2.14 -10.26 12.71
CA PRO A 71 2.00 -9.89 11.30
C PRO A 71 2.32 -8.40 11.07
N SER A 72 1.87 -7.50 11.95
CA SER A 72 2.13 -6.06 11.84
C SER A 72 3.61 -5.67 11.92
N VAL A 73 4.43 -6.44 12.65
CA VAL A 73 5.89 -6.21 12.71
C VAL A 73 6.55 -6.58 11.38
N GLN A 74 6.10 -7.69 10.78
CA GLN A 74 6.62 -8.11 9.47
C GLN A 74 6.17 -7.16 8.36
N MET A 75 4.94 -6.65 8.39
CA MET A 75 4.46 -5.69 7.38
C MET A 75 5.30 -4.41 7.41
N ARG A 76 5.54 -3.83 8.59
CA ARG A 76 6.40 -2.62 8.72
C ARG A 76 7.83 -2.83 8.22
N ALA A 77 8.43 -4.00 8.45
CA ALA A 77 9.76 -4.31 7.93
C ALA A 77 9.79 -4.33 6.39
N GLU A 78 8.72 -4.79 5.77
CA GLU A 78 8.58 -4.79 4.31
C GLU A 78 8.26 -3.39 3.77
N HIS A 79 7.46 -2.59 4.46
CA HIS A 79 7.27 -1.17 4.13
C HIS A 79 8.60 -0.42 4.15
N GLU A 80 9.44 -0.64 5.16
CA GLU A 80 10.78 -0.04 5.24
C GLU A 80 11.65 -0.48 4.05
N GLN A 81 11.59 -1.74 3.64
CA GLN A 81 12.26 -2.22 2.43
C GLN A 81 11.77 -1.51 1.17
N MET A 82 10.46 -1.24 1.06
CA MET A 82 9.88 -0.56 -0.10
C MET A 82 10.31 0.91 -0.19
N GLN A 83 10.53 1.61 0.93
CA GLN A 83 10.87 3.05 0.93
C GLN A 83 12.05 3.40 0.00
N GLY A 84 13.10 2.57 0.00
CA GLY A 84 14.26 2.77 -0.90
C GLY A 84 13.91 2.64 -2.38
N ILE A 85 12.95 1.78 -2.72
CA ILE A 85 12.47 1.58 -4.09
C ILE A 85 11.56 2.75 -4.50
N LEU A 86 10.66 3.19 -3.60
CA LEU A 86 9.79 4.34 -3.85
C LEU A 86 10.61 5.61 -4.12
N GLN A 87 11.74 5.80 -3.42
CA GLN A 87 12.65 6.90 -3.72
C GLN A 87 13.26 6.79 -5.12
N GLN A 88 13.69 5.61 -5.56
CA GLN A 88 14.21 5.40 -6.92
C GLN A 88 13.15 5.71 -7.99
N MET A 89 11.88 5.39 -7.71
CA MET A 89 10.75 5.73 -8.58
C MET A 89 10.55 7.26 -8.69
N ARG A 90 10.65 8.00 -7.57
CA ARG A 90 10.62 9.47 -7.58
C ARG A 90 11.76 10.07 -8.38
N ASP A 91 12.97 9.54 -8.20
CA ASP A 91 14.16 10.01 -8.90
C ASP A 91 14.02 9.77 -10.42
N ALA A 92 13.47 8.63 -10.82
CA ALA A 92 13.17 8.33 -12.22
C ALA A 92 12.14 9.27 -12.83
N ILE A 93 11.08 9.64 -12.11
CA ILE A 93 10.12 10.67 -12.54
C ILE A 93 10.84 12.00 -12.74
N ALA A 94 11.61 12.46 -11.74
CA ALA A 94 12.31 13.75 -11.80
C ALA A 94 13.33 13.82 -12.95
N ALA A 95 14.02 12.71 -13.22
CA ALA A 95 14.97 12.58 -14.33
C ALA A 95 14.31 12.32 -15.69
N LYS A 96 13.00 12.09 -15.73
CA LYS A 96 12.25 11.63 -16.92
C LYS A 96 12.84 10.32 -17.50
N ASP A 97 13.32 9.44 -16.64
CA ASP A 97 13.92 8.16 -16.99
C ASP A 97 12.87 7.04 -16.97
N ALA A 98 12.21 6.82 -18.11
CA ALA A 98 11.22 5.73 -18.24
C ALA A 98 11.81 4.34 -17.99
N ALA A 99 13.07 4.11 -18.39
CA ALA A 99 13.73 2.83 -18.15
C ALA A 99 14.05 2.63 -16.66
N GLY A 100 14.45 3.70 -15.97
CA GLY A 100 14.61 3.74 -14.52
C GLY A 100 13.31 3.44 -13.79
N TRP A 101 12.23 4.10 -14.18
CA TRP A 101 10.89 3.86 -13.63
C TRP A 101 10.48 2.40 -13.78
N GLN A 102 10.65 1.80 -14.96
CA GLN A 102 10.31 0.39 -15.21
C GLN A 102 11.13 -0.57 -14.35
N ARG A 103 12.44 -0.34 -14.21
CA ARG A 103 13.31 -1.18 -13.34
C ARG A 103 12.88 -1.10 -11.88
N ALA A 104 12.63 0.10 -11.38
CA ALA A 104 12.19 0.30 -10.00
C ALA A 104 10.79 -0.28 -9.76
N SER A 105 9.88 -0.16 -10.72
CA SER A 105 8.54 -0.78 -10.67
C SER A 105 8.63 -2.30 -10.57
N GLN A 106 9.50 -2.95 -11.36
CA GLN A 106 9.70 -4.39 -11.29
C GLN A 106 10.26 -4.83 -9.92
N ALA A 107 11.21 -4.07 -9.38
CA ALA A 107 11.76 -4.33 -8.05
C ALA A 107 10.69 -4.15 -6.95
N LEU A 108 9.80 -3.16 -7.08
CA LEU A 108 8.71 -2.96 -6.13
C LEU A 108 7.75 -4.16 -6.14
N LEU A 109 7.36 -4.64 -7.32
CA LEU A 109 6.43 -5.78 -7.46
C LEU A 109 6.94 -7.07 -6.79
N GLU A 110 8.26 -7.28 -6.76
CA GLU A 110 8.86 -8.43 -6.06
C GLU A 110 8.60 -8.43 -4.55
N VAL A 111 8.34 -7.25 -3.97
CA VAL A 111 8.02 -7.08 -2.54
C VAL A 111 6.51 -6.89 -2.34
N LEU A 112 5.90 -6.01 -3.13
CA LEU A 112 4.51 -5.56 -2.96
C LEU A 112 3.51 -6.69 -3.21
N VAL A 113 3.70 -7.53 -4.23
CA VAL A 113 2.76 -8.63 -4.52
C VAL A 113 2.68 -9.64 -3.36
N PRO A 114 3.78 -10.24 -2.86
CA PRO A 114 3.67 -11.14 -1.72
C PRO A 114 3.28 -10.42 -0.42
N HIS A 115 3.56 -9.13 -0.30
CA HIS A 115 3.11 -8.29 0.81
C HIS A 115 1.58 -8.18 0.85
N ASN A 116 0.96 -7.66 -0.21
CA ASN A 116 -0.50 -7.51 -0.33
C ASN A 116 -1.23 -8.85 -0.09
N LEU A 117 -0.68 -9.96 -0.59
CA LEU A 117 -1.27 -11.29 -0.36
C LEU A 117 -1.32 -11.67 1.12
N LYS A 118 -0.32 -11.29 1.93
CA LYS A 118 -0.34 -11.55 3.38
C LYS A 118 -1.35 -10.64 4.07
N GLU A 119 -1.51 -9.43 3.58
CA GLU A 119 -2.48 -8.51 4.18
C GLU A 119 -3.91 -8.98 3.94
N GLU A 120 -4.23 -9.26 2.67
CA GLU A 120 -5.55 -9.70 2.25
C GLU A 120 -5.94 -11.07 2.81
N GLN A 121 -4.99 -12.02 2.90
CA GLN A 121 -5.29 -13.39 3.35
C GLN A 121 -5.13 -13.60 4.85
N MET A 122 -4.43 -12.70 5.55
CA MET A 122 -4.12 -12.88 6.96
C MET A 122 -4.34 -11.60 7.78
N MET A 123 -3.66 -10.49 7.45
CA MET A 123 -3.67 -9.30 8.32
C MET A 123 -5.08 -8.70 8.48
N TYR A 124 -5.76 -8.37 7.39
CA TYR A 124 -7.08 -7.74 7.45
C TYR A 124 -8.16 -8.66 8.02
N PRO A 125 -8.24 -9.96 7.65
CA PRO A 125 -9.16 -10.89 8.30
C PRO A 125 -8.92 -11.00 9.82
N MET A 126 -7.66 -11.06 10.25
CA MET A 126 -7.32 -11.09 11.67
C MET A 126 -7.71 -9.79 12.39
N LEU A 127 -7.60 -8.65 11.71
CA LEU A 127 -8.02 -7.36 12.25
C LEU A 127 -9.55 -7.30 12.39
N ASP A 128 -10.30 -7.69 11.36
CA ASP A 128 -11.77 -7.75 11.43
C ASP A 128 -12.22 -8.67 12.59
N ASP A 129 -11.62 -9.85 12.74
CA ASP A 129 -11.90 -10.78 13.84
C ASP A 129 -11.53 -10.21 15.21
N ALA A 130 -10.36 -9.57 15.34
CA ALA A 130 -9.90 -9.00 16.60
C ALA A 130 -10.75 -7.80 17.06
N MET A 131 -11.21 -6.98 16.11
CA MET A 131 -12.04 -5.80 16.37
C MET A 131 -13.50 -6.18 16.63
N GLY A 132 -14.03 -7.19 15.91
CA GLY A 132 -15.40 -7.67 16.06
C GLY A 132 -16.42 -6.54 15.90
N PRO A 133 -17.28 -6.26 16.90
CA PRO A 133 -18.27 -5.18 16.82
C PRO A 133 -17.68 -3.78 16.56
N ASP A 134 -16.42 -3.54 16.91
CA ASP A 134 -15.76 -2.25 16.79
C ASP A 134 -15.14 -2.02 15.39
N ALA A 135 -15.12 -3.04 14.52
CA ALA A 135 -14.52 -2.95 13.18
C ALA A 135 -15.16 -1.85 12.32
N GLY A 136 -16.47 -1.64 12.46
CA GLY A 136 -17.19 -0.60 11.72
C GLY A 136 -16.80 0.83 12.11
N ALA A 137 -16.45 1.06 13.37
CA ALA A 137 -15.96 2.37 13.83
C ALA A 137 -14.54 2.63 13.32
N LEU A 138 -13.67 1.62 13.42
CA LEU A 138 -12.31 1.71 12.89
C LEU A 138 -12.30 1.95 11.38
N LEU A 139 -13.16 1.27 10.62
CA LEU A 139 -13.31 1.49 9.18
C LEU A 139 -13.74 2.93 8.84
N ALA A 140 -14.54 3.58 9.69
CA ALA A 140 -14.91 4.98 9.47
C ALA A 140 -13.69 5.90 9.60
N GLU A 141 -12.83 5.67 10.59
CA GLU A 141 -11.57 6.42 10.76
C GLU A 141 -10.60 6.21 9.59
N VAL A 142 -10.48 4.97 9.07
CA VAL A 142 -9.70 4.67 7.87
C VAL A 142 -10.17 5.51 6.68
N LYS A 143 -11.48 5.57 6.45
CA LYS A 143 -12.08 6.33 5.34
C LYS A 143 -11.88 7.83 5.47
N GLU A 144 -11.91 8.37 6.69
CA GLU A 144 -11.60 9.78 6.93
C GLU A 144 -10.13 10.10 6.63
N MET A 145 -9.23 9.16 6.92
CA MET A 145 -7.81 9.32 6.65
C MET A 145 -7.46 9.17 5.15
N ALA A 146 -8.22 8.35 4.42
CA ALA A 146 -8.09 8.14 2.98
C ALA A 146 -8.53 9.35 2.12
N ALA A 147 -9.37 10.23 2.68
CA ALA A 147 -9.92 11.43 2.05
C ALA A 147 -8.91 12.59 1.97
#